data_AF-A0A925IKT3-F1
#
_entry.id   AF-A0A925IKT3-F1
#
_cell.length_a   1.000
_cell.length_b   1.000
_cell.length_c   1.000
_cell.angle_alpha   90.00
_cell.angle_beta   90.00
_cell.angle_gamma   90.00
#
_symmetry.space_group_name_H-M   'P 1'
#
loop_
_entity.id
_entity.type
_entity.pdbx_description
1 polymer ?
#
loop_
_entity_poly.entity_id
_entity_poly.type
_entity_poly.pdbx_seq_one_letter_code
_entity_poly.pdbx_strand_id
1 'polypeptide(L)'
;MKKLLSTFLLLTVLLGACSNGAAPAETESTQNPVQTETATNAPAATEFIATEPVVPAREAVLSEFENTVTARESSSQEYSTAILNMKLLATGSVETGEDGRARINLLPEGTIVRVGPNSLFAIPELTVENGEPKTVIELFFGKVFILLNGGSLEVQTPSGVASVRGSLLSVEFNPEKNWIEAVCLEGHCALKDEDGEEVELIEGESSFIEGEEPPSEPEPIDREDIEDWLEESPELEEFIEELPDPEDFSEDFDESSNSECAEGAVCEETLTEEPTEEPIEEPVEEPTEEGWLRFPMAVIDHKS
;
A
#
# COMPACT_ATOMS: atom_id res chain seq x y z
N MET A 1 -42.28 3.15 -25.12
CA MET A 1 -43.63 3.21 -24.50
C MET A 1 -43.81 2.05 -23.52
N LYS A 2 -43.60 2.25 -22.22
CA LYS A 2 -44.49 1.86 -21.11
C LYS A 2 -43.78 2.19 -19.79
N LYS A 3 -44.41 3.09 -19.04
CA LYS A 3 -44.12 3.50 -17.67
C LYS A 3 -44.63 2.44 -16.70
N LEU A 4 -44.13 2.44 -15.46
CA LEU A 4 -44.85 2.25 -14.17
C LEU A 4 -43.81 2.43 -13.03
N LEU A 5 -43.76 3.58 -12.36
CA LEU A 5 -44.38 3.89 -11.04
C LEU A 5 -43.77 3.07 -9.87
N SER A 6 -43.01 3.67 -8.95
CA SER A 6 -43.42 4.58 -7.85
C SER A 6 -43.84 3.83 -6.58
N THR A 7 -42.99 3.78 -5.55
CA THR A 7 -43.47 3.92 -4.16
C THR A 7 -42.37 4.47 -3.24
N PHE A 8 -42.56 5.71 -2.81
CA PHE A 8 -41.92 6.41 -1.71
C PHE A 8 -42.50 5.86 -0.39
N LEU A 9 -41.68 5.55 0.62
CA LEU A 9 -42.16 5.41 2.00
C LEU A 9 -41.29 6.25 2.94
N LEU A 10 -41.78 7.45 3.21
CA LEU A 10 -41.37 8.31 4.33
C LEU A 10 -41.89 7.67 5.63
N LEU A 11 -41.03 7.47 6.64
CA LEU A 11 -41.47 7.28 8.01
C LEU A 11 -40.69 8.21 8.93
N THR A 12 -41.43 9.09 9.61
CA THR A 12 -40.91 10.15 10.47
C THR A 12 -41.73 10.18 11.75
N VAL A 13 -41.08 10.61 12.84
CA VAL A 13 -41.63 11.16 14.10
C VAL A 13 -41.98 10.15 15.21
N LEU A 14 -41.28 10.23 16.35
CA LEU A 14 -41.83 10.80 17.58
C LEU A 14 -40.78 11.01 18.68
N LEU A 15 -41.00 12.11 19.42
CA LEU A 15 -40.18 12.70 20.47
C LEU A 15 -40.19 11.90 21.77
N GLY A 16 -39.09 12.01 22.53
CA GLY A 16 -39.04 11.72 23.96
C GLY A 16 -38.13 12.69 24.68
N ALA A 17 -38.71 13.74 25.27
CA ALA A 17 -38.06 14.65 26.21
C ALA A 17 -38.57 14.35 27.63
N CYS A 18 -37.66 14.37 28.61
CA CYS A 18 -37.84 14.63 30.05
C CYS A 18 -36.53 14.20 30.76
N SER A 19 -36.03 14.77 31.85
CA SER A 19 -36.12 16.06 32.54
C SER A 19 -35.35 15.85 33.85
N ASN A 20 -34.51 16.82 34.22
CA ASN A 20 -34.11 17.21 35.59
C ASN A 20 -33.42 16.25 36.57
N GLY A 21 -32.26 16.72 37.06
CA GLY A 21 -31.70 16.40 38.38
C GLY A 21 -30.38 17.17 38.61
N ALA A 22 -30.45 18.48 38.86
CA ALA A 22 -30.18 19.10 40.18
C ALA A 22 -28.69 19.29 40.54
N ALA A 23 -28.20 20.52 40.36
CA ALA A 23 -27.10 21.14 41.12
C ALA A 23 -27.65 21.56 42.52
N PRO A 24 -26.85 21.93 43.56
CA PRO A 24 -25.88 23.05 43.49
C PRO A 24 -24.68 23.03 44.47
N ALA A 25 -23.81 24.05 44.31
CA ALA A 25 -23.11 24.85 45.35
C ALA A 25 -22.12 24.15 46.32
N GLU A 26 -21.11 24.77 46.93
CA GLU A 26 -20.37 26.05 46.95
C GLU A 26 -19.31 25.83 48.06
N THR A 27 -18.10 26.36 47.94
CA THR A 27 -17.28 26.95 49.05
C THR A 27 -15.98 27.50 48.44
N GLU A 28 -15.87 28.80 48.19
CA GLU A 28 -15.33 29.83 49.10
C GLU A 28 -13.88 29.61 49.61
N SER A 29 -12.95 30.34 48.96
CA SER A 29 -11.98 31.30 49.53
C SER A 29 -11.52 31.13 50.98
N THR A 30 -10.20 31.19 51.23
CA THR A 30 -9.60 32.04 52.28
C THR A 30 -8.09 32.21 52.06
N GLN A 31 -7.62 33.40 52.44
CA GLN A 31 -6.34 34.05 52.24
C GLN A 31 -5.21 33.59 53.20
N ASN A 32 -3.97 33.85 52.77
CA ASN A 32 -2.64 34.00 53.44
C ASN A 32 -2.69 34.63 54.88
N PRO A 33 -1.63 34.68 55.78
CA PRO A 33 -0.19 34.83 55.48
C PRO A 33 0.87 34.31 56.53
N VAL A 34 2.16 34.63 56.27
CA VAL A 34 3.32 34.89 57.20
C VAL A 34 4.29 33.75 57.62
N GLN A 35 5.46 33.77 56.94
CA GLN A 35 6.88 33.75 57.38
C GLN A 35 7.39 32.79 58.48
N THR A 36 8.55 32.15 58.24
CA THR A 36 9.82 32.43 58.95
C THR A 36 11.01 31.78 58.22
N GLU A 37 12.08 32.56 58.09
CA GLU A 37 13.36 32.29 57.44
C GLU A 37 14.20 31.21 58.14
N THR A 38 14.97 30.43 57.37
CA THR A 38 16.35 30.07 57.78
C THR A 38 17.20 29.88 56.52
N ALA A 39 17.99 30.91 56.20
CA ALA A 39 18.97 30.88 55.14
C ALA A 39 20.20 30.04 55.58
N THR A 40 20.46 28.94 54.90
CA THR A 40 21.76 28.26 54.90
C THR A 40 22.38 28.47 53.53
N ASN A 41 23.39 29.34 53.46
CA ASN A 41 24.21 29.56 52.27
C ASN A 41 25.03 28.29 51.97
N ALA A 42 24.56 27.49 51.01
CA ALA A 42 25.35 26.46 50.34
C ALA A 42 25.98 27.06 49.06
N PRO A 43 27.25 26.76 48.73
CA PRO A 43 27.91 27.31 47.57
C PRO A 43 27.22 26.83 46.28
N ALA A 44 27.00 27.78 45.35
CA ALA A 44 26.40 27.57 44.05
C ALA A 44 27.12 26.45 43.28
N ALA A 45 26.48 25.29 43.19
CA ALA A 45 26.82 24.28 42.22
C ALA A 45 26.45 24.84 40.84
N THR A 46 27.44 25.05 39.99
CA THR A 46 27.23 25.29 38.57
C THR A 46 26.61 24.03 37.97
N GLU A 47 25.29 24.05 37.78
CA GLU A 47 24.58 23.00 37.06
C GLU A 47 25.04 23.03 35.61
N PHE A 48 25.78 21.98 35.21
CA PHE A 48 25.99 21.68 33.81
C PHE A 48 24.65 21.17 33.27
N ILE A 49 23.95 22.01 32.51
CA ILE A 49 22.82 21.55 31.71
C ILE A 49 23.40 20.63 30.64
N ALA A 50 23.29 19.32 30.87
CA ALA A 50 23.52 18.33 29.82
C ALA A 50 22.53 18.67 28.70
N THR A 51 23.04 19.11 27.55
CA THR A 51 22.23 19.25 26.36
C THR A 51 21.85 17.84 25.94
N GLU A 52 20.57 17.46 26.10
CA GLU A 52 20.08 16.20 25.55
C GLU A 52 20.42 16.18 24.05
N PRO A 53 20.93 15.06 23.52
CA PRO A 53 21.20 14.94 22.10
C PRO A 53 19.88 15.17 21.36
N VAL A 54 19.85 16.20 20.51
CA VAL A 54 18.72 16.47 19.62
C VAL A 54 18.75 15.38 18.56
N VAL A 55 17.90 14.36 18.71
CA VAL A 55 17.70 13.35 17.66
C VAL A 55 17.04 14.07 16.48
N PRO A 56 17.63 14.00 15.26
CA PRO A 56 17.02 14.63 14.09
C PRO A 56 15.63 14.02 13.86
N ALA A 57 14.65 14.88 13.56
CA ALA A 57 13.32 14.42 13.20
C ALA A 57 13.38 13.59 11.92
N ARG A 58 12.64 12.47 11.89
CA ARG A 58 12.51 11.65 10.69
C ARG A 58 11.58 12.35 9.69
N GLU A 59 11.92 12.23 8.41
CA GLU A 59 11.18 12.88 7.32
C GLU A 59 11.00 11.90 6.16
N ALA A 60 9.83 11.92 5.52
CA ALA A 60 9.62 11.25 4.24
C ALA A 60 9.70 12.28 3.11
N VAL A 61 10.45 11.99 2.05
CA VAL A 61 10.69 12.92 0.95
C VAL A 61 10.39 12.25 -0.39
N LEU A 62 9.48 12.84 -1.16
CA LEU A 62 9.24 12.45 -2.55
C LEU A 62 10.45 12.86 -3.40
N SER A 63 11.28 11.88 -3.72
CA SER A 63 12.63 12.08 -4.24
C SER A 63 12.75 11.86 -5.74
N GLU A 64 11.89 11.02 -6.32
CA GLU A 64 11.75 10.77 -7.75
C GLU A 64 10.26 10.47 -8.04
N PHE A 65 9.82 10.76 -9.26
CA PHE A 65 8.53 10.32 -9.77
C PHE A 65 8.50 10.38 -11.29
N GLU A 66 7.67 9.53 -11.88
CA GLU A 66 7.47 9.42 -13.32
C GLU A 66 5.98 9.48 -13.66
N ASN A 67 5.67 10.05 -14.83
CA ASN A 67 4.33 10.18 -15.38
C ASN A 67 3.33 10.82 -14.40
N THR A 68 2.15 10.22 -14.23
CA THR A 68 1.06 10.80 -13.46
C THR A 68 1.21 10.49 -11.98
N VAL A 69 1.66 11.47 -11.20
CA VAL A 69 1.72 11.37 -9.72
C VAL A 69 1.15 12.63 -9.08
N THR A 70 0.27 12.43 -8.10
CA THR A 70 -0.21 13.49 -7.22
C THR A 70 0.16 13.18 -5.77
N ALA A 71 0.31 14.21 -4.97
CA ALA A 71 0.69 14.09 -3.58
C ALA A 71 0.11 15.23 -2.75
N ARG A 72 0.03 14.99 -1.44
CA ARG A 72 -0.26 16.01 -0.42
C ARG A 72 0.69 15.83 0.76
N GLU A 73 1.18 16.93 1.30
CA GLU A 73 2.11 16.92 2.44
C GLU A 73 1.46 16.38 3.72
N SER A 74 0.15 16.61 3.90
CA SER A 74 -0.65 16.09 5.00
C SER A 74 -2.13 16.00 4.62
N SER A 75 -2.93 15.32 5.44
CA SER A 75 -4.39 15.18 5.28
C SER A 75 -5.18 16.49 5.28
N SER A 76 -4.59 17.59 5.75
CA SER A 76 -5.22 18.93 5.75
C SER A 76 -5.06 19.71 4.44
N GLN A 77 -4.27 19.17 3.51
CA GLN A 77 -4.05 19.74 2.19
C GLN A 77 -4.77 18.92 1.12
N GLU A 78 -5.10 19.58 0.01
CA GLU A 78 -5.63 18.93 -1.18
C GLU A 78 -4.51 18.24 -1.96
N TYR A 79 -4.86 17.19 -2.72
CA TYR A 79 -3.92 16.60 -3.67
C TYR A 79 -3.52 17.61 -4.73
N SER A 80 -2.24 17.61 -5.07
CA SER A 80 -1.67 18.42 -6.14
C SER A 80 -0.65 17.60 -6.91
N THR A 81 -0.30 18.02 -8.13
CA THR A 81 0.78 17.36 -8.89
C THR A 81 2.05 17.27 -8.04
N ALA A 82 2.68 16.09 -8.05
CA ALA A 82 3.90 15.85 -7.28
C ALA A 82 4.99 16.86 -7.61
N ILE A 83 5.76 17.25 -6.59
CA ILE A 83 6.89 18.17 -6.71
C ILE A 83 8.11 17.48 -6.13
N LEU A 84 9.22 17.54 -6.85
CA LEU A 84 10.48 16.96 -6.41
C LEU A 84 10.92 17.55 -5.06
N ASN A 85 11.36 16.68 -4.15
CA ASN A 85 11.72 17.00 -2.77
C ASN A 85 10.55 17.49 -1.91
N MET A 86 9.30 17.21 -2.30
CA MET A 86 8.15 17.44 -1.43
C MET A 86 8.31 16.58 -0.17
N LYS A 87 8.19 17.21 0.99
CA LYS A 87 8.13 16.50 2.26
C LYS A 87 6.73 15.93 2.45
N LEU A 88 6.66 14.68 2.89
CA LEU A 88 5.44 14.05 3.35
C LEU A 88 5.53 14.00 4.87
N LEU A 89 4.63 14.74 5.53
CA LEU A 89 4.51 14.69 6.98
C LEU A 89 3.65 13.50 7.37
N ALA A 90 3.46 13.29 8.68
CA ALA A 90 2.44 12.35 9.15
C ALA A 90 1.08 12.70 8.51
N THR A 91 0.37 11.68 8.03
CA THR A 91 -0.84 11.73 7.20
C THR A 91 -0.66 12.27 5.77
N GLY A 92 0.59 12.51 5.33
CA GLY A 92 0.92 12.78 3.93
C GLY A 92 0.64 11.56 3.06
N SER A 93 0.42 11.77 1.77
CA SER A 93 0.00 10.71 0.86
C SER A 93 0.43 10.98 -0.59
N VAL A 94 0.60 9.89 -1.34
CA VAL A 94 0.94 9.88 -2.75
C VAL A 94 -0.03 8.96 -3.49
N GLU A 95 -0.47 9.39 -4.67
CA GLU A 95 -1.32 8.65 -5.59
C GLU A 95 -0.64 8.61 -6.97
N THR A 96 -0.51 7.40 -7.52
CA THR A 96 0.03 7.15 -8.86
C THR A 96 -1.07 6.74 -9.83
N GLY A 97 -0.97 7.19 -11.07
CA GLY A 97 -1.85 6.75 -12.17
C GLY A 97 -1.42 5.42 -12.79
N GLU A 98 -2.03 5.06 -13.91
CA GLU A 98 -1.81 3.79 -14.63
C GLU A 98 -0.37 3.54 -15.07
N ASP A 99 0.39 4.60 -15.30
CA ASP A 99 1.82 4.58 -15.63
C ASP A 99 2.68 5.33 -14.59
N GLY A 100 2.06 5.75 -13.48
CA GLY A 100 2.69 6.59 -12.48
C GLY A 100 3.59 5.78 -11.56
N ARG A 101 4.78 6.32 -11.26
CA ARG A 101 5.71 5.73 -10.29
C ARG A 101 6.27 6.80 -9.38
N ALA A 102 6.55 6.46 -8.12
CA ALA A 102 7.18 7.39 -7.19
C ALA A 102 8.22 6.71 -6.30
N ARG A 103 9.21 7.48 -5.86
CA ARG A 103 10.24 7.05 -4.91
C ARG A 103 10.24 7.97 -3.70
N ILE A 104 10.02 7.41 -2.53
CA ILE A 104 10.05 8.12 -1.25
C ILE A 104 11.27 7.69 -0.47
N ASN A 105 12.09 8.66 -0.07
CA ASN A 105 13.23 8.42 0.80
C ASN A 105 12.86 8.80 2.24
N LEU A 106 13.04 7.86 3.17
CA LEU A 106 12.90 8.12 4.59
C LEU A 106 14.26 8.51 5.17
N LEU A 107 14.34 9.73 5.71
CA LEU A 107 15.55 10.31 6.26
C LEU A 107 15.48 10.31 7.79
N PRO A 108 16.62 10.13 8.48
CA PRO A 108 17.98 10.00 7.94
C PRO A 108 18.42 8.57 7.61
N GLU A 109 17.61 7.55 7.89
CA GLU A 109 18.00 6.15 7.79
C GLU A 109 18.25 5.67 6.36
N GLY A 110 17.63 6.28 5.35
CA GLY A 110 17.83 5.93 3.95
C GLY A 110 16.98 4.77 3.46
N THR A 111 15.93 4.38 4.19
CA THR A 111 14.89 3.47 3.69
C THR A 111 14.24 4.07 2.45
N ILE A 112 14.04 3.25 1.42
CA ILE A 112 13.37 3.62 0.18
C ILE A 112 12.01 2.94 0.15
N VAL A 113 10.99 3.69 -0.27
CA VAL A 113 9.66 3.17 -0.59
C VAL A 113 9.36 3.53 -2.04
N ARG A 114 9.33 2.52 -2.91
CA ARG A 114 8.87 2.64 -4.29
C ARG A 114 7.36 2.41 -4.32
N VAL A 115 6.67 3.21 -5.13
CA VAL A 115 5.22 3.14 -5.32
C VAL A 115 4.98 2.83 -6.77
N GLY A 116 4.39 1.67 -7.03
CA GLY A 116 4.11 1.21 -8.39
C GLY A 116 2.92 1.95 -9.02
N PRO A 117 2.55 1.56 -10.24
CA PRO A 117 1.35 2.03 -10.92
C PRO A 117 0.07 1.82 -10.11
N ASN A 118 -0.95 2.63 -10.40
CA ASN A 118 -2.29 2.54 -9.80
C ASN A 118 -2.26 2.31 -8.29
N SER A 119 -1.55 3.17 -7.56
CA SER A 119 -1.32 2.98 -6.13
C SER A 119 -1.67 4.22 -5.34
N LEU A 120 -2.22 4.02 -4.14
CA LEU A 120 -2.48 5.09 -3.19
C LEU A 120 -2.05 4.65 -1.80
N PHE A 121 -1.13 5.41 -1.21
CA PHE A 121 -0.71 5.17 0.15
C PHE A 121 -0.63 6.47 0.97
N ALA A 122 -0.69 6.34 2.29
CA ALA A 122 -0.43 7.40 3.24
C ALA A 122 0.61 6.97 4.27
N ILE A 123 1.19 7.95 4.98
CA ILE A 123 2.15 7.72 6.07
C ILE A 123 1.52 8.14 7.39
N PRO A 124 0.76 7.27 8.08
CA PRO A 124 0.23 7.58 9.40
C PRO A 124 1.31 7.97 10.42
N GLU A 125 2.45 7.27 10.39
CA GLU A 125 3.45 7.36 11.45
C GLU A 125 4.91 7.29 10.95
N LEU A 126 5.73 8.20 11.47
CA LEU A 126 7.19 8.21 11.36
C LEU A 126 7.78 8.47 12.74
N THR A 127 8.19 7.41 13.44
CA THR A 127 8.61 7.49 14.85
C THR A 127 9.93 6.77 15.11
N VAL A 128 10.40 6.83 16.34
CA VAL A 128 11.55 6.04 16.80
C VAL A 128 11.07 5.24 18.00
N GLU A 129 11.14 3.91 17.88
CA GLU A 129 10.74 2.97 18.93
C GLU A 129 11.99 2.25 19.44
N ASN A 130 12.24 2.30 20.75
CA ASN A 130 13.42 1.70 21.39
C ASN A 130 14.79 2.09 20.79
N GLY A 131 14.88 3.25 20.14
CA GLY A 131 16.09 3.74 19.49
C GLY A 131 16.24 3.32 18.03
N GLU A 132 15.25 2.62 17.48
CA GLU A 132 15.22 2.16 16.09
C GLU A 132 14.11 2.88 15.29
N PRO A 133 14.30 3.16 14.00
CA PRO A 133 13.26 3.72 13.13
C PRO A 133 12.02 2.82 13.07
N LYS A 134 10.82 3.42 13.23
CA LYS A 134 9.54 2.73 12.97
C LYS A 134 8.68 3.52 12.00
N THR A 135 8.26 2.88 10.92
CA THR A 135 7.37 3.49 9.92
C THR A 135 6.07 2.70 9.84
N VAL A 136 4.96 3.42 9.79
CA VAL A 136 3.67 2.83 9.39
C VAL A 136 3.24 3.49 8.09
N ILE A 137 2.92 2.65 7.11
CA ILE A 137 2.30 3.00 5.84
C ILE A 137 0.89 2.43 5.85
N GLU A 138 -0.07 3.21 5.35
CA GLU A 138 -1.42 2.73 5.05
C GLU A 138 -1.55 2.65 3.52
N LEU A 139 -1.80 1.47 2.98
CA LEU A 139 -1.97 1.21 1.55
C LEU A 139 -3.46 0.98 1.25
N PHE A 140 -4.02 1.85 0.42
CA PHE A 140 -5.44 1.83 0.07
C PHE A 140 -5.75 0.98 -1.15
N PHE A 141 -4.80 0.90 -2.09
CA PHE A 141 -4.80 0.01 -3.25
C PHE A 141 -3.43 0.10 -3.96
N GLY A 142 -3.12 -0.89 -4.79
CA GLY A 142 -1.91 -0.94 -5.61
C GLY A 142 -0.75 -1.64 -4.90
N LYS A 143 0.49 -1.32 -5.28
CA LYS A 143 1.69 -2.03 -4.84
C LYS A 143 2.79 -1.08 -4.38
N VAL A 144 3.45 -1.43 -3.27
CA VAL A 144 4.64 -0.73 -2.76
C VAL A 144 5.79 -1.70 -2.56
N PHE A 145 7.00 -1.22 -2.79
CA PHE A 145 8.24 -1.97 -2.58
C PHE A 145 9.10 -1.23 -1.56
N ILE A 146 9.54 -1.92 -0.53
CA ILE A 146 10.25 -1.37 0.61
C ILE A 146 11.66 -1.93 0.61
N LEU A 147 12.64 -1.03 0.53
CA LEU A 147 14.04 -1.31 0.77
C LEU A 147 14.40 -0.68 2.13
N LEU A 148 14.16 -1.44 3.18
CA LEU A 148 14.31 -1.04 4.57
C LEU A 148 15.80 -0.99 4.97
N ASN A 149 16.22 0.16 5.50
CA ASN A 149 17.56 0.35 6.06
C ASN A 149 17.49 0.52 7.58
N GLY A 150 17.31 -0.61 8.28
CA GLY A 150 17.22 -0.70 9.73
C GLY A 150 15.85 -0.36 10.32
N GLY A 151 15.62 -0.80 11.56
CA GLY A 151 14.35 -0.61 12.25
C GLY A 151 13.25 -1.55 11.76
N SER A 152 12.02 -1.06 11.71
CA SER A 152 10.84 -1.83 11.26
C SER A 152 9.87 -0.98 10.45
N LEU A 153 9.20 -1.60 9.49
CA LEU A 153 8.13 -0.98 8.72
C LEU A 153 6.89 -1.89 8.70
N GLU A 154 5.72 -1.28 8.87
CA GLU A 154 4.41 -1.93 8.77
C GLU A 154 3.63 -1.29 7.61
N VAL A 155 3.04 -2.12 6.75
CA VAL A 155 2.07 -1.74 5.71
C VAL A 155 0.71 -2.25 6.15
N GLN A 156 -0.18 -1.31 6.46
CA GLN A 156 -1.54 -1.57 6.87
C GLN A 156 -2.47 -1.47 5.66
N THR A 157 -3.34 -2.46 5.51
CA THR A 157 -4.44 -2.46 4.55
C THR A 157 -5.74 -2.78 5.30
N PRO A 158 -6.90 -2.59 4.67
CA PRO A 158 -8.17 -3.10 5.19
C PRO A 158 -8.23 -4.63 5.37
N SER A 159 -7.32 -5.42 4.79
CA SER A 159 -7.34 -6.89 4.92
C SER A 159 -6.33 -7.41 5.94
N GLY A 160 -5.35 -6.60 6.34
CA GLY A 160 -4.30 -7.06 7.23
C GLY A 160 -3.12 -6.10 7.32
N VAL A 161 -2.07 -6.59 7.97
CA VAL A 161 -0.81 -5.87 8.17
C VAL A 161 0.34 -6.74 7.73
N ALA A 162 1.08 -6.28 6.72
CA ALA A 162 2.38 -6.82 6.37
C ALA A 162 3.46 -6.04 7.12
N SER A 163 4.47 -6.73 7.64
CA SER A 163 5.56 -6.09 8.39
C SER A 163 6.90 -6.66 7.99
N VAL A 164 7.94 -5.83 8.07
CA VAL A 164 9.33 -6.22 7.77
C VAL A 164 10.29 -5.70 8.84
N ARG A 165 11.19 -6.58 9.24
CA ARG A 165 12.38 -6.31 10.07
C ARG A 165 13.59 -6.91 9.36
N GLY A 166 14.04 -6.24 8.32
CA GLY A 166 14.94 -6.81 7.33
C GLY A 166 15.15 -5.83 6.20
N SER A 167 15.41 -6.31 4.97
CA SER A 167 15.70 -5.42 3.85
C SER A 167 14.54 -5.27 2.90
N LEU A 168 14.00 -6.34 2.31
CA LEU A 168 13.16 -6.24 1.11
C LEU A 168 11.78 -6.85 1.33
N LEU A 169 10.74 -6.01 1.27
CA LEU A 169 9.33 -6.41 1.32
C LEU A 169 8.55 -5.66 0.25
N SER A 170 7.74 -6.37 -0.54
CA SER A 170 6.69 -5.75 -1.34
C SER A 170 5.32 -6.16 -0.82
N VAL A 171 4.37 -5.23 -0.96
CA VAL A 171 2.99 -5.43 -0.53
C VAL A 171 2.08 -4.93 -1.61
N GLU A 172 1.20 -5.81 -2.09
CA GLU A 172 0.14 -5.48 -3.01
C GLU A 172 -1.22 -5.55 -2.31
N PHE A 173 -2.11 -4.63 -2.63
CA PHE A 173 -3.48 -4.64 -2.12
C PHE A 173 -4.50 -4.34 -3.22
N ASN A 174 -5.46 -5.25 -3.37
CA ASN A 174 -6.60 -5.11 -4.24
C ASN A 174 -7.90 -5.00 -3.42
N PRO A 175 -8.53 -3.81 -3.34
CA PRO A 175 -9.73 -3.60 -2.54
C PRO A 175 -10.99 -4.25 -3.16
N GLU A 176 -11.00 -4.58 -4.45
CA GLU A 176 -12.17 -5.23 -5.08
C GLU A 176 -12.29 -6.69 -4.66
N LYS A 177 -11.15 -7.37 -4.51
CA LYS A 177 -11.07 -8.76 -4.04
C LYS A 177 -10.89 -8.87 -2.53
N ASN A 178 -10.58 -7.76 -1.85
CA ASN A 178 -10.07 -7.76 -0.48
C ASN A 178 -8.86 -8.70 -0.37
N TRP A 179 -7.92 -8.53 -1.29
CA TRP A 179 -6.75 -9.39 -1.44
C TRP A 179 -5.49 -8.59 -1.15
N ILE A 180 -4.68 -9.08 -0.23
CA ILE A 180 -3.35 -8.54 0.07
C ILE A 180 -2.33 -9.65 -0.12
N GLU A 181 -1.21 -9.33 -0.73
CA GLU A 181 -0.06 -10.22 -0.84
C GLU A 181 1.18 -9.52 -0.28
N ALA A 182 1.96 -10.28 0.48
CA ALA A 182 3.25 -9.87 1.00
C ALA A 182 4.33 -10.80 0.45
N VAL A 183 5.34 -10.21 -0.19
CA VAL A 183 6.46 -10.92 -0.81
C VAL A 183 7.74 -10.51 -0.08
N CYS A 184 8.36 -11.46 0.62
CA CYS A 184 9.56 -11.23 1.40
C CYS A 184 10.79 -11.61 0.59
N LEU A 185 11.31 -10.65 -0.19
CA LEU A 185 12.48 -10.91 -1.03
C LEU A 185 13.75 -11.10 -0.20
N GLU A 186 13.91 -10.39 0.93
CA GLU A 186 15.07 -10.53 1.82
C GLU A 186 14.74 -10.15 3.27
N GLY A 187 15.20 -10.99 4.21
CA GLY A 187 15.16 -10.73 5.64
C GLY A 187 14.04 -11.50 6.35
N HIS A 188 13.29 -10.80 7.20
CA HIS A 188 12.18 -11.37 7.95
C HIS A 188 10.94 -10.50 7.79
N CYS A 189 9.87 -11.11 7.28
CA CYS A 189 8.59 -10.47 7.12
C CYS A 189 7.50 -11.24 7.87
N ALA A 190 6.36 -10.61 8.06
CA ALA A 190 5.17 -11.28 8.57
C ALA A 190 3.92 -10.68 7.95
N LEU A 191 2.93 -11.52 7.70
CA LEU A 191 1.59 -11.11 7.26
C LEU A 191 0.58 -11.53 8.33
N LYS A 192 -0.22 -10.57 8.79
CA LYS A 192 -1.25 -10.78 9.81
C LYS A 192 -2.60 -10.28 9.31
N ASP A 193 -3.66 -11.05 9.51
CA ASP A 193 -5.03 -10.65 9.19
C ASP A 193 -5.65 -9.72 10.26
N GLU A 194 -6.91 -9.36 10.07
CA GLU A 194 -7.66 -8.52 11.03
C GLU A 194 -8.00 -9.25 12.36
N ASP A 195 -8.10 -10.58 12.34
CA ASP A 195 -8.43 -11.42 13.50
C ASP A 195 -7.19 -11.74 14.37
N GLY A 196 -6.00 -11.46 13.84
CA GLY A 196 -4.72 -11.61 14.50
C GLY A 196 -4.00 -12.93 14.20
N GLU A 197 -4.47 -13.72 13.23
CA GLU A 197 -3.72 -14.86 12.70
C GLU A 197 -2.55 -14.32 11.86
N GLU A 198 -1.35 -14.84 12.14
CA GLU A 198 -0.10 -14.32 11.61
C GLU A 198 0.75 -15.46 11.06
N VAL A 199 1.34 -15.21 9.90
CA VAL A 199 2.34 -16.07 9.28
C VAL A 199 3.66 -15.32 9.18
N GLU A 200 4.76 -15.98 9.56
CA GLU A 200 6.11 -15.47 9.39
C GLU A 200 6.64 -15.92 8.02
N LEU A 201 7.30 -15.01 7.30
CA LEU A 201 7.94 -15.24 6.02
C LEU A 201 9.45 -15.07 6.17
N ILE A 202 10.20 -15.99 5.59
CA ILE A 202 11.64 -15.83 5.41
C ILE A 202 11.95 -15.34 3.99
N GLU A 203 13.24 -15.13 3.73
CA GLU A 203 13.76 -14.78 2.41
C GLU A 203 13.26 -15.75 1.31
N GLY A 204 12.74 -15.17 0.23
CA GLY A 204 12.25 -15.91 -0.92
C GLY A 204 10.86 -16.51 -0.73
N GLU A 205 10.09 -16.09 0.27
CA GLU A 205 8.71 -16.54 0.50
C GLU A 205 7.68 -15.43 0.30
N SER A 206 6.49 -15.81 -0.13
CA SER A 206 5.28 -14.99 -0.18
C SER A 206 4.13 -15.63 0.59
N SER A 207 3.16 -14.81 0.95
CA SER A 207 1.86 -15.24 1.47
C SER A 207 0.81 -14.18 1.15
N PHE A 208 -0.44 -14.60 1.07
CA PHE A 208 -1.56 -13.72 0.79
C PHE A 208 -2.74 -13.96 1.74
N ILE A 209 -3.62 -12.97 1.81
CA ILE A 209 -4.94 -13.05 2.43
C ILE A 209 -5.96 -12.75 1.34
N GLU A 210 -6.99 -13.59 1.20
CA GLU A 210 -8.13 -13.35 0.31
C GLU A 210 -9.44 -13.30 1.10
N GLY A 211 -10.14 -12.16 1.05
CA GLY A 211 -11.44 -12.04 1.70
C GLY A 211 -11.33 -12.00 3.24
N GLU A 212 -11.98 -12.96 3.90
CA GLU A 212 -11.97 -13.14 5.36
C GLU A 212 -11.20 -14.42 5.76
N GLU A 213 -10.43 -15.00 4.83
CA GLU A 213 -9.61 -16.17 5.12
C GLU A 213 -8.32 -15.76 5.88
N PRO A 214 -7.79 -16.63 6.74
CA PRO A 214 -6.50 -16.36 7.37
C PRO A 214 -5.37 -16.33 6.33
N PRO A 215 -4.17 -15.82 6.68
CA PRO A 215 -3.04 -15.83 5.76
C PRO A 215 -2.75 -17.23 5.23
N SER A 216 -2.42 -17.33 3.94
CA SER A 216 -1.99 -18.58 3.31
C SER A 216 -0.73 -19.13 4.00
N GLU A 217 -0.49 -20.43 3.86
CA GLU A 217 0.83 -20.97 4.21
C GLU A 217 1.92 -20.29 3.34
N PRO A 218 3.16 -20.11 3.84
CA PRO A 218 4.23 -19.52 3.04
C PRO A 218 4.54 -20.39 1.83
N GLU A 219 4.68 -19.75 0.67
CA GLU A 219 5.07 -20.39 -0.57
C GLU A 219 6.33 -19.71 -1.12
N PRO A 220 7.18 -20.41 -1.89
CA PRO A 220 8.29 -19.76 -2.60
C PRO A 220 7.76 -18.68 -3.54
N ILE A 221 8.44 -17.54 -3.59
CA ILE A 221 8.13 -16.48 -4.57
C ILE A 221 8.25 -17.02 -5.99
N ASP A 222 7.42 -16.50 -6.89
CA ASP A 222 7.39 -16.94 -8.27
C ASP A 222 8.20 -16.00 -9.19
N ARG A 223 8.14 -16.27 -10.51
CA ARG A 223 8.85 -15.46 -11.50
C ARG A 223 8.25 -14.05 -11.63
N GLU A 224 6.94 -13.92 -11.52
CA GLU A 224 6.24 -12.62 -11.63
C GLU A 224 6.67 -11.71 -10.48
N ASP A 225 6.79 -12.25 -9.26
CA ASP A 225 7.32 -11.52 -8.10
C ASP A 225 8.72 -10.94 -8.35
N ILE A 226 9.63 -11.76 -8.89
CA ILE A 226 11.00 -11.34 -9.19
C ILE A 226 11.02 -10.27 -10.29
N GLU A 227 10.23 -10.45 -11.35
CA GLU A 227 10.14 -9.49 -12.45
C GLU A 227 9.63 -8.12 -11.96
N ASP A 228 8.61 -8.11 -11.10
CA ASP A 228 8.08 -6.90 -10.47
C ASP A 228 9.14 -6.16 -9.65
N TRP A 229 9.93 -6.89 -8.86
CA TRP A 229 11.04 -6.31 -8.09
C TRP A 229 12.10 -5.67 -8.99
N LEU A 230 12.47 -6.34 -10.08
CA LEU A 230 13.47 -5.84 -11.03
C LEU A 230 12.96 -4.62 -11.80
N GLU A 231 11.67 -4.56 -12.15
CA GLU A 231 11.08 -3.42 -12.84
C GLU A 231 10.95 -2.19 -11.92
N GLU A 232 10.44 -2.39 -10.70
CA GLU A 232 10.04 -1.28 -9.84
C GLU A 232 11.14 -0.82 -8.88
N SER A 233 12.19 -1.62 -8.69
CA SER A 233 13.32 -1.31 -7.80
C SER A 233 14.67 -1.42 -8.52
N PRO A 234 15.00 -0.48 -9.43
CA PRO A 234 16.29 -0.45 -10.14
C PRO A 234 17.50 -0.33 -9.19
N GLU A 235 17.30 0.10 -7.94
CA GLU A 235 18.33 0.07 -6.90
C GLU A 235 18.84 -1.35 -6.59
N LEU A 236 18.05 -2.38 -6.87
CA LEU A 236 18.44 -3.77 -6.68
C LEU A 236 19.51 -4.22 -7.68
N GLU A 237 19.70 -3.52 -8.81
CA GLU A 237 20.75 -3.86 -9.80
C GLU A 237 22.15 -3.95 -9.17
N GLU A 238 22.42 -3.17 -8.13
CA GLU A 238 23.69 -3.21 -7.41
C GLU A 238 23.85 -4.45 -6.51
N PHE A 239 22.75 -5.17 -6.26
CA PHE A 239 22.62 -6.33 -5.38
C PHE A 239 22.27 -7.63 -6.13
N ILE A 240 22.06 -7.58 -7.45
CA ILE A 240 21.68 -8.73 -8.31
C ILE A 240 22.66 -9.92 -8.25
N GLU A 241 23.92 -9.74 -7.80
CA GLU A 241 24.84 -10.88 -7.64
C GLU A 241 24.42 -11.86 -6.52
N GLU A 242 23.43 -11.52 -5.70
CA GLU A 242 22.98 -12.33 -4.54
C GLU A 242 21.50 -12.77 -4.62
N LEU A 243 20.74 -12.30 -5.62
CA LEU A 243 19.36 -12.74 -5.85
C LEU A 243 19.32 -14.09 -6.60
N PRO A 244 18.38 -15.00 -6.27
CA PRO A 244 18.20 -16.25 -7.01
C PRO A 244 17.86 -15.93 -8.48
N ASP A 245 18.54 -16.61 -9.41
CA ASP A 245 18.29 -16.43 -10.85
C ASP A 245 16.83 -16.84 -11.16
N PRO A 246 16.01 -16.00 -11.82
CA PRO A 246 14.66 -16.38 -12.22
C PRO A 246 14.62 -17.66 -13.08
N GLU A 247 15.71 -18.03 -13.77
CA GLU A 247 15.81 -19.30 -14.52
C GLU A 247 16.05 -20.53 -13.61
N ASP A 248 16.46 -20.34 -12.36
CA ASP A 248 16.67 -21.42 -11.38
C ASP A 248 15.36 -21.88 -10.71
N PHE A 249 14.28 -21.10 -10.83
CA PHE A 249 12.94 -21.54 -10.46
C PHE A 249 12.42 -22.49 -11.54
N SER A 250 12.71 -23.78 -11.35
CA SER A 250 12.26 -24.84 -12.25
C SER A 250 10.75 -24.76 -12.49
N GLU A 251 10.33 -24.76 -13.77
CA GLU A 251 8.95 -24.92 -14.23
C GLU A 251 8.37 -26.33 -13.91
N ASP A 252 8.72 -26.92 -12.77
CA ASP A 252 8.15 -28.16 -12.26
C ASP A 252 6.75 -27.89 -11.66
N PHE A 253 5.92 -27.13 -12.37
CA PHE A 253 4.48 -27.12 -12.14
C PHE A 253 3.96 -28.43 -12.74
N ASP A 254 3.80 -29.43 -11.88
CA ASP A 254 3.38 -30.79 -12.20
C ASP A 254 2.20 -30.81 -13.21
N GLU A 255 2.54 -30.99 -14.48
CA GLU A 255 1.65 -31.57 -15.50
C GLU A 255 1.49 -33.09 -15.23
N SER A 256 1.33 -33.49 -13.96
CA SER A 256 1.25 -34.90 -13.55
C SER A 256 -0.15 -35.30 -13.07
N SER A 257 -1.19 -34.48 -13.29
CA SER A 257 -2.57 -34.84 -12.95
C SER A 257 -3.35 -35.49 -14.09
N ASN A 258 -2.69 -36.05 -15.10
CA ASN A 258 -3.36 -36.92 -16.08
C ASN A 258 -2.53 -38.14 -16.51
N SER A 259 -2.32 -39.09 -15.60
CA SER A 259 -1.92 -40.45 -15.96
C SER A 259 -2.23 -41.46 -14.84
N GLU A 260 -3.51 -41.67 -14.54
CA GLU A 260 -3.95 -42.99 -14.11
C GLU A 260 -3.99 -43.92 -15.33
N CYS A 261 -2.87 -44.60 -15.60
CA CYS A 261 -2.87 -45.85 -16.36
C CYS A 261 -2.28 -46.93 -15.47
N ALA A 262 -3.19 -47.56 -14.71
CA ALA A 262 -2.89 -48.72 -13.89
C ALA A 262 -2.33 -49.88 -14.72
N GLU A 263 -1.45 -50.63 -14.06
CA GLU A 263 -0.70 -51.78 -14.55
C GLU A 263 -1.55 -52.76 -15.40
N GLY A 264 -1.11 -53.04 -16.64
CA GLY A 264 -1.48 -54.27 -17.34
C GLY A 264 -2.37 -54.17 -18.59
N ALA A 265 -2.52 -53.01 -19.23
CA ALA A 265 -3.18 -52.92 -20.53
C ALA A 265 -2.18 -52.61 -21.65
N VAL A 266 -2.22 -53.44 -22.70
CA VAL A 266 -1.44 -53.26 -23.93
C VAL A 266 -1.93 -51.99 -24.63
N CYS A 267 -1.06 -50.98 -24.71
CA CYS A 267 -1.28 -49.82 -25.57
C CYS A 267 -1.06 -50.26 -27.01
N GLU A 268 -2.15 -50.57 -27.72
CA GLU A 268 -2.12 -50.80 -29.17
C GLU A 268 -1.92 -49.44 -29.86
N GLU A 269 -0.76 -49.23 -30.47
CA GLU A 269 -0.50 -48.12 -31.37
C GLU A 269 -1.48 -48.19 -32.55
N THR A 270 -2.46 -47.28 -32.58
CA THR A 270 -3.16 -46.96 -33.81
C THR A 270 -2.77 -45.57 -34.27
N LEU A 271 -1.77 -45.54 -35.14
CA LEU A 271 -1.55 -44.51 -36.14
C LEU A 271 -2.87 -44.23 -36.89
N THR A 272 -3.40 -43.02 -36.74
CA THR A 272 -4.39 -42.46 -37.68
C THR A 272 -4.12 -40.98 -37.92
N GLU A 273 -3.41 -40.76 -39.02
CA GLU A 273 -3.61 -39.76 -40.08
C GLU A 273 -3.74 -38.27 -39.73
N GLU A 274 -2.82 -37.49 -40.30
CA GLU A 274 -2.91 -36.04 -40.53
C GLU A 274 -4.22 -35.64 -41.22
N PRO A 275 -4.83 -34.51 -40.83
CA PRO A 275 -5.65 -33.73 -41.75
C PRO A 275 -4.88 -32.50 -42.23
N THR A 276 -4.55 -32.58 -43.51
CA THR A 276 -4.30 -31.50 -44.49
C THR A 276 -5.00 -30.17 -44.17
N GLU A 277 -4.24 -29.10 -44.38
CA GLU A 277 -4.60 -27.67 -44.40
C GLU A 277 -5.94 -27.34 -45.10
N GLU A 278 -6.69 -26.38 -44.54
CA GLU A 278 -7.42 -25.41 -45.35
C GLU A 278 -7.17 -23.98 -44.82
N PRO A 279 -6.90 -23.00 -45.71
CA PRO A 279 -6.67 -21.61 -45.33
C PRO A 279 -8.01 -20.90 -45.11
N ILE A 280 -8.16 -20.25 -43.95
CA ILE A 280 -9.31 -19.42 -43.65
C ILE A 280 -9.08 -18.05 -44.30
N GLU A 281 -9.77 -17.79 -45.41
CA GLU A 281 -9.81 -16.46 -46.03
C GLU A 281 -10.58 -15.46 -45.13
N GLU A 282 -9.95 -14.32 -44.85
CA GLU A 282 -10.54 -13.17 -44.20
C GLU A 282 -11.65 -12.52 -45.06
N PRO A 283 -12.81 -12.16 -44.51
CA PRO A 283 -13.70 -11.21 -45.15
C PRO A 283 -13.23 -9.78 -44.87
N VAL A 284 -12.67 -9.15 -45.90
CA VAL A 284 -12.48 -7.69 -46.00
C VAL A 284 -13.86 -7.03 -46.03
N GLU A 285 -14.24 -6.32 -44.97
CA GLU A 285 -15.37 -5.39 -45.03
C GLU A 285 -14.93 -4.06 -45.66
N GLU A 286 -15.47 -3.77 -46.84
CA GLU A 286 -15.35 -2.47 -47.50
C GLU A 286 -16.18 -1.39 -46.77
N PRO A 287 -15.67 -0.14 -46.66
CA PRO A 287 -16.43 0.97 -46.11
C PRO A 287 -17.46 1.47 -47.12
N THR A 288 -18.75 1.37 -46.79
CA THR A 288 -19.82 2.01 -47.56
C THR A 288 -19.81 3.52 -47.34
N GLU A 289 -19.29 4.25 -48.32
CA GLU A 289 -19.51 5.68 -48.55
C GLU A 289 -20.99 5.95 -48.89
N GLU A 290 -21.84 6.33 -47.92
CA GLU A 290 -23.01 7.20 -48.15
C GLU A 290 -23.44 7.85 -46.83
N GLY A 291 -23.09 9.11 -46.60
CA GLY A 291 -23.51 9.79 -45.37
C GLY A 291 -23.10 11.25 -45.18
N TRP A 292 -22.80 11.97 -46.26
CA TRP A 292 -22.81 13.43 -46.19
C TRP A 292 -24.25 13.88 -45.89
N LEU A 293 -24.47 14.58 -44.78
CA LEU A 293 -25.26 15.82 -44.68
C LEU A 293 -25.37 16.34 -43.23
N ARG A 294 -24.80 17.55 -43.05
CA ARG A 294 -25.23 18.65 -42.15
C ARG A 294 -24.75 18.67 -40.69
N PHE A 295 -23.64 19.39 -40.51
CA PHE A 295 -23.45 20.35 -39.42
C PHE A 295 -24.54 21.43 -39.43
N PRO A 296 -24.92 21.95 -38.25
CA PRO A 296 -24.91 23.38 -38.08
C PRO A 296 -23.99 23.81 -36.93
N MET A 297 -22.91 24.47 -37.33
CA MET A 297 -22.31 25.67 -36.75
C MET A 297 -23.09 26.29 -35.57
N ALA A 298 -22.58 26.10 -34.34
CA ALA A 298 -22.88 26.98 -33.23
C ALA A 298 -21.89 28.16 -33.27
N VAL A 299 -22.44 29.33 -33.58
CA VAL A 299 -21.75 30.62 -33.54
C VAL A 299 -21.47 30.97 -32.08
N ILE A 300 -20.18 31.14 -31.76
CA ILE A 300 -19.72 31.83 -30.56
C ILE A 300 -19.94 33.32 -30.81
N ASP A 301 -20.95 33.90 -30.14
CA ASP A 301 -21.14 35.35 -30.08
C ASP A 301 -20.32 35.88 -28.89
N HIS A 302 -19.25 36.60 -29.22
CA HIS A 302 -18.42 37.34 -28.29
C HIS A 302 -18.98 38.76 -28.25
N LYS A 303 -19.58 39.17 -27.14
CA LYS A 303 -19.92 40.58 -26.91
C LYS A 303 -19.48 41.04 -25.52
N SER A 304 -18.82 42.21 -25.55
CA SER A 304 -18.32 43.04 -24.46
C SER A 304 -19.27 43.25 -23.30
#